data_AF-W1PXF4-F1
#
_entry.id   AF-W1PXF4-F1
#
_cell.length_a   1.000
_cell.length_b   1.000
_cell.length_c   1.000
_cell.angle_alpha   90.00
_cell.angle_beta   90.00
_cell.angle_gamma   90.00
#
_symmetry.space_group_name_H-M   'P 1'
#
loop_
_entity.id
_entity.type
_entity.pdbx_description
1 polymer ?
#
loop_
_entity_poly.entity_id
_entity_poly.type
_entity_poly.pdbx_seq_one_letter_code
_entity_poly.pdbx_strand_id
1 'polypeptide(L)'
;MASQIATASGPCGNNRDYLFMLEKALFDIGHEEDMVIELAREVRKVVGKMTKGIPIPLATGTHLPINPQFTHIHHHLPIPESPKILILDS
;
A
#
# COMPACT_ATOMS: atom_id res chain seq x y z
N MET A 1 11.26 -3.20 3.38
CA MET A 1 10.06 -2.33 3.26
C MET A 1 9.30 -2.56 1.95
N ALA A 2 9.91 -2.44 0.77
CA ALA A 2 9.21 -2.60 -0.52
C ALA A 2 8.38 -3.89 -0.65
N SER A 3 8.88 -5.04 -0.20
CA SER A 3 8.12 -6.29 -0.23
C SER A 3 6.84 -6.27 0.62
N GLN A 4 6.85 -5.57 1.75
CA GLN A 4 5.67 -5.44 2.61
C GLN A 4 4.61 -4.56 1.92
N ILE A 5 5.02 -3.47 1.30
CA ILE A 5 4.10 -2.60 0.55
C ILE A 5 3.52 -3.32 -0.67
N ALA A 6 4.35 -4.12 -1.35
CA ALA A 6 3.94 -4.88 -2.53
C ALA A 6 2.83 -5.91 -2.24
N THR A 7 2.80 -6.48 -1.02
CA THR A 7 1.84 -7.52 -0.62
C THR A 7 0.77 -7.05 0.35
N ALA A 8 0.94 -5.90 1.01
CA ALA A 8 -0.01 -5.41 1.99
C ALA A 8 -1.31 -4.93 1.33
N SER A 9 -2.43 -5.38 1.90
CA SER A 9 -3.78 -4.95 1.55
C SER A 9 -4.56 -4.62 2.82
N GLY A 10 -5.35 -3.56 2.78
CA GLY A 10 -6.29 -3.19 3.82
C GLY A 10 -7.72 -3.14 3.32
N PRO A 11 -8.69 -2.77 4.17
CA PRO A 11 -10.10 -2.63 3.78
C PRO A 11 -10.31 -1.63 2.63
N CYS A 12 -9.39 -0.70 2.42
CA CYS A 12 -9.45 0.33 1.38
C CYS A 12 -8.64 -0.02 0.11
N GLY A 13 -8.01 -1.20 0.03
CA GLY A 13 -7.26 -1.64 -1.16
C GLY A 13 -5.80 -1.99 -0.89
N ASN A 14 -5.01 -2.14 -1.96
CA ASN A 14 -3.60 -2.51 -1.86
C ASN A 14 -2.73 -1.30 -1.52
N ASN A 15 -1.76 -1.51 -0.65
CA ASN A 15 -0.85 -0.45 -0.23
C ASN A 15 0.01 0.09 -1.39
N ARG A 16 0.43 -0.78 -2.32
CA ARG A 16 1.23 -0.39 -3.49
C ARG A 16 0.52 0.62 -4.42
N ASP A 17 -0.81 0.56 -4.49
CA ASP A 17 -1.58 1.42 -5.40
C ASP A 17 -1.55 2.86 -4.88
N TYR A 18 -1.64 3.05 -3.56
CA TYR A 18 -1.46 4.37 -2.93
C TYR A 18 -0.08 4.96 -3.15
N LEU A 19 0.98 4.13 -3.08
CA LEU A 19 2.34 4.59 -3.33
C LEU A 19 2.52 5.11 -4.77
N PHE A 20 1.91 4.44 -5.76
CA PHE A 20 1.97 4.88 -7.16
C PHE A 20 1.11 6.14 -7.40
N MET A 21 -0.03 6.24 -6.74
CA MET A 21 -0.84 7.47 -6.79
C MET A 21 -0.09 8.66 -6.18
N LEU A 22 0.64 8.44 -5.09
CA LEU A 22 1.47 9.47 -4.46
C LEU A 22 2.61 9.91 -5.38
N GLU A 23 3.37 8.97 -5.94
CA GLU A 23 4.43 9.26 -6.92
C GLU A 23 3.90 10.10 -8.09
N LYS A 24 2.74 9.71 -8.64
CA LYS A 24 2.11 10.44 -9.74
C LYS A 24 1.67 11.85 -9.32
N ALA A 25 1.01 12.00 -8.18
CA ALA A 25 0.53 13.30 -7.72
C ALA A 25 1.68 14.28 -7.45
N LEU A 26 2.80 13.79 -6.89
CA LEU A 26 4.02 14.58 -6.69
C LEU A 26 4.61 15.04 -8.03
N PHE A 27 4.72 14.13 -9.00
CA PHE A 27 5.17 14.47 -10.35
C PHE A 27 4.25 15.50 -11.04
N ASP A 28 2.93 15.34 -10.93
CA ASP A 28 1.95 16.23 -11.56
C ASP A 28 2.04 17.69 -11.02
N ILE A 29 2.48 17.89 -9.78
CA ILE A 29 2.73 19.22 -9.20
C ILE A 29 4.17 19.73 -9.42
N GLY A 30 5.01 18.97 -10.15
CA GLY A 30 6.41 19.31 -10.42
C GLY A 30 7.35 19.12 -9.22
N HIS A 31 6.96 18.30 -8.23
CA HIS A 31 7.78 18.00 -7.08
C HIS A 31 8.31 16.56 -7.16
N GLU A 32 9.63 16.42 -7.16
CA GLU A 32 10.27 15.11 -7.11
C GLU A 32 10.72 14.82 -5.68
N GLU A 33 10.24 13.71 -5.11
CA GLU A 33 10.67 13.22 -3.81
C GLU A 33 11.42 11.90 -4.01
N ASP A 34 12.75 11.95 -3.89
CA ASP A 34 13.66 10.83 -4.16
C ASP A 34 13.24 9.57 -3.40
N MET A 35 12.89 9.69 -2.12
CA MET A 35 12.50 8.53 -1.32
C MET A 35 11.25 7.82 -1.87
N VAL A 36 10.26 8.59 -2.34
CA VAL A 36 9.01 8.04 -2.90
C VAL A 36 9.29 7.38 -4.24
N ILE A 37 10.07 8.04 -5.10
CA ILE A 37 10.46 7.52 -6.42
C ILE A 37 11.25 6.21 -6.27
N GLU A 38 12.23 6.18 -5.38
CA GLU A 38 13.04 5.00 -5.13
C GLU A 38 12.23 3.84 -4.56
N LEU A 39 11.33 4.12 -3.61
CA LEU A 39 10.47 3.11 -3.02
C LEU A 39 9.49 2.54 -4.05
N ALA A 40 8.86 3.38 -4.87
CA ALA A 40 7.94 2.95 -5.93
C ALA A 40 8.66 2.07 -6.96
N ARG A 41 9.89 2.44 -7.35
CA ARG A 41 10.76 1.61 -8.21
C ARG A 41 11.05 0.25 -7.58
N GLU A 42 11.41 0.19 -6.31
CA GLU A 42 11.67 -1.09 -5.63
C GLU A 42 10.41 -1.95 -5.50
N VAL A 43 9.24 -1.35 -5.22
CA VAL A 43 7.96 -2.07 -5.18
C VAL A 43 7.64 -2.68 -6.56
N ARG A 44 7.82 -1.95 -7.66
CA ARG A 44 7.64 -2.47 -9.03
C ARG A 44 8.54 -3.68 -9.31
N LYS A 45 9.81 -3.66 -8.87
CA LYS A 45 10.73 -4.79 -9.02
C LYS A 45 10.26 -6.02 -8.25
N VAL A 46 9.79 -5.84 -7.02
CA VAL A 46 9.30 -6.96 -6.20
C VAL A 46 8.07 -7.59 -6.85
N VAL A 47 7.11 -6.78 -7.29
CA VAL A 47 5.92 -7.25 -7.99
C VAL A 47 6.30 -8.02 -9.27
N GLY A 48 7.21 -7.49 -10.08
CA GLY A 48 7.69 -8.15 -11.30
C GLY A 48 8.49 -9.44 -11.08
N LYS A 49 9.15 -9.59 -9.92
CA LYS A 49 9.79 -10.85 -9.51
C LYS A 49 8.77 -11.90 -9.10
N MET A 50 7.68 -11.48 -8.44
CA MET A 50 6.58 -12.36 -8.04
C MET A 50 5.84 -12.95 -9.26
N THR A 51 5.75 -12.19 -10.35
CA THR A 51 5.02 -12.58 -11.57
C THR A 51 5.84 -13.38 -12.58
N LYS A 52 7.17 -13.51 -12.40
CA LYS A 52 8.07 -14.21 -13.34
C LYS A 52 7.83 -15.73 -13.50
N GLY A 53 6.82 -16.29 -12.83
CA GLY A 53 6.34 -17.67 -13.02
C GLY A 53 4.97 -17.79 -13.73
N ILE A 54 4.30 -16.68 -14.07
CA ILE A 54 3.01 -16.66 -14.76
C ILE A 54 3.14 -15.70 -15.96
N PRO A 55 2.96 -16.13 -17.22
CA PRO A 55 2.94 -15.22 -18.34
C PRO A 55 1.65 -14.39 -18.28
N ILE A 56 1.70 -13.24 -17.63
CA ILE A 56 0.65 -12.22 -17.72
C ILE A 56 0.92 -11.37 -18.97
N PRO A 57 -0.02 -11.28 -19.92
CA PRO A 57 0.10 -10.37 -21.05
C PRO A 57 0.26 -8.95 -20.50
N LEU A 58 1.25 -8.23 -21.04
CA LEU A 58 1.46 -6.80 -20.77
C LEU A 58 0.23 -6.03 -21.26
N ALA A 59 -0.78 -5.91 -20.40
CA ALA A 59 -1.94 -5.07 -20.64
C ALA A 59 -1.55 -3.63 -20.33
N THR A 60 -1.13 -2.95 -21.39
CA THR A 60 -1.15 -1.50 -21.55
C THR A 60 -2.47 -0.93 -21.02
N GLY A 61 -2.38 0.00 -20.06
CA GLY A 61 -3.40 0.97 -19.70
C GLY A 61 -4.86 0.50 -19.65
N THR A 62 -5.30 -0.10 -18.54
CA THR A 62 -6.72 -0.11 -18.20
C THR A 62 -6.97 0.86 -17.06
N HIS A 63 -7.55 2.01 -17.42
CA HIS A 63 -8.28 2.88 -16.50
C HIS A 63 -9.32 2.02 -15.76
N LEU A 64 -9.01 1.63 -14.52
CA LEU A 64 -9.97 0.96 -13.65
C LEU A 64 -11.04 2.00 -13.30
N PRO A 65 -12.34 1.70 -13.48
CA PRO A 65 -13.37 2.58 -12.98
C PRO A 65 -13.25 2.63 -11.46
N ILE A 66 -12.83 3.78 -10.93
CA ILE A 66 -12.91 4.08 -9.51
C ILE A 66 -14.39 4.05 -9.16
N ASN A 67 -14.83 2.98 -8.52
CA ASN A 67 -16.15 2.91 -7.91
C ASN A 67 -16.04 3.53 -6.51
N PRO A 68 -16.59 4.73 -6.25
CA PRO A 68 -16.54 5.34 -4.94
C PRO A 68 -17.66 4.75 -4.07
N GLN A 69 -17.65 3.43 -3.84
CA GLN A 69 -18.46 2.86 -2.77
C GLN A 69 -17.69 3.08 -1.47
N PHE A 70 -17.75 4.31 -0.96
CA PHE A 70 -17.46 4.59 0.44
C PHE A 70 -18.47 3.78 1.27
N THR A 71 -18.11 2.57 1.66
CA THR A 71 -18.90 1.82 2.63
C THR A 71 -18.90 2.59 3.94
N HIS A 72 -20.09 3.03 4.34
CA HIS A 72 -20.40 3.68 5.60
C HIS A 72 -19.65 3.03 6.77
N ILE A 73 -18.66 3.75 7.31
CA ILE A 73 -17.80 3.32 8.41
C ILE A 73 -18.62 3.29 9.70
N HIS A 74 -19.07 2.11 10.11
CA HIS A 74 -19.55 1.90 11.49
C HIS A 74 -18.33 1.89 12.43
N HIS A 75 -18.09 3.02 13.09
CA HIS A 75 -17.17 3.12 14.23
C HIS A 75 -17.69 2.23 15.38
N HIS A 76 -17.14 1.02 15.53
CA HIS A 76 -16.77 0.47 16.83
C HIS A 76 -15.93 -0.81 16.63
N LEU A 77 -14.62 -0.72 16.87
CA LEU A 77 -13.87 -1.89 17.30
C LEU A 77 -13.18 -1.49 18.60
N PRO A 78 -13.33 -2.27 19.70
CA PRO A 78 -12.72 -1.92 20.97
C PRO A 78 -11.20 -1.93 20.80
N ILE A 79 -10.54 -0.86 21.25
CA ILE A 79 -9.09 -0.78 21.36
C ILE A 79 -8.67 -1.87 22.36
N PRO A 80 -7.76 -2.80 22.02
CA PRO A 80 -7.26 -3.75 23.00
C PRO A 80 -6.43 -3.00 24.05
N GLU A 81 -6.86 -3.10 25.31
CA GLU A 81 -6.19 -2.54 26.48
C GLU A 81 -4.74 -3.08 26.58
N SER A 82 -3.79 -2.18 26.86
CA SER A 82 -2.37 -2.49 27.00
C SER A 82 -2.11 -3.55 28.09
N PRO A 83 -1.10 -4.43 27.94
CA PRO A 83 -0.76 -5.42 28.97
C PRO A 83 -0.32 -4.74 30.27
N LYS A 84 -0.95 -5.12 31.39
CA LYS A 84 -0.50 -4.70 32.73
C LYS A 84 0.85 -5.37 33.02
N ILE A 85 1.91 -4.57 33.13
CA ILE A 85 3.19 -5.01 33.67
C ILE A 85 2.96 -5.32 35.15
N LEU A 86 3.06 -6.59 35.54
CA LEU A 86 3.13 -7.00 36.94
C LEU A 86 4.49 -6.59 37.48
N ILE A 87 4.52 -5.51 38.28
CA ILE A 87 5.65 -5.23 39.16
C ILE A 87 5.63 -6.31 40.25
N LEU A 88 6.62 -7.20 40.26
CA LEU A 88 6.88 -8.10 41.36
C LEU A 88 7.56 -7.28 42.46
N ASP A 89 6.80 -6.93 43.51
CA ASP A 89 7.37 -6.37 44.74
C ASP A 89 8.00 -7.53 45.55
N SER A 90 9.22 -7.33 46.08
CA SER A 90 9.93 -8.27 46.97
C SER A 90 10.17 -7.63 48.32
#